data_AF-A0A5W8K7U3-F1
#
_entry.id   AF-A0A5W8K7U3-F1
#
_cell.length_a   1.000
_cell.length_b   1.000
_cell.length_c   1.000
_cell.angle_alpha   90.00
_cell.angle_beta   90.00
_cell.angle_gamma   90.00
#
_symmetry.space_group_name_H-M   'P 1'
#
loop_
_entity.id
_entity.type
_entity.pdbx_description
1 polymer ?
#
loop_
_entity_poly.entity_id
_entity_poly.type
_entity_poly.pdbx_seq_one_letter_code
_entity_poly.pdbx_strand_id
1 'polypeptide(L)' 'MLENYFYDQSGFEQKEEVKREKAVAAVLELLKVSASHSANHVVITALENEVSEAADAIQKALDKK' A
#
# COMPACT_ATOMS: atom_id res chain seq x y z
N MET A 1 27.85 -8.78 12.30
CA MET A 1 27.34 -7.38 12.32
C MET A 1 25.98 -7.35 11.65
N LEU A 2 25.11 -6.41 12.02
CA LEU A 2 23.83 -6.24 11.32
C LEU A 2 24.08 -5.70 9.91
N GLU A 3 23.43 -6.32 8.94
CA GLU A 3 23.49 -5.91 7.54
C GLU A 3 22.81 -4.54 7.39
N ASN A 4 23.51 -3.57 6.82
CA ASN A 4 22.97 -2.23 6.62
C ASN A 4 23.25 -1.74 5.19
N TYR A 5 22.95 -0.48 4.90
CA TYR A 5 23.17 0.09 3.58
C TYR A 5 24.67 0.13 3.21
N PHE A 6 25.55 0.32 4.19
CA PHE A 6 26.98 0.53 3.97
C PHE A 6 27.82 -0.73 4.12
N TYR A 7 27.43 -1.65 5.02
CA TYR A 7 28.23 -2.81 5.39
C TYR A 7 27.45 -4.13 5.33
N ASP A 8 28.14 -5.20 4.96
CA ASP A 8 27.63 -6.57 5.02
C ASP A 8 27.72 -7.15 6.45
N GLN A 9 27.25 -8.39 6.65
CA GLN A 9 27.23 -9.02 7.96
C GLN A 9 28.64 -9.31 8.52
N SER A 10 29.64 -9.38 7.64
CA SER A 10 31.05 -9.55 7.95
C SER A 10 31.74 -8.21 8.26
N GLY A 11 31.06 -7.08 8.04
CA GLY A 11 31.56 -5.73 8.30
C GLY A 11 32.33 -5.10 7.13
N PHE A 12 32.31 -5.72 5.95
CA PHE A 12 32.92 -5.16 4.74
C PHE A 12 31.96 -4.21 4.03
N GLU A 13 32.52 -3.23 3.33
CA GLU A 13 31.72 -2.26 2.59
C GLU A 13 30.97 -2.94 1.44
N GLN A 14 29.68 -2.62 1.31
CA GLN A 14 28.85 -3.19 0.25
C GLN A 14 29.26 -2.65 -1.12
N LYS A 15 29.20 -3.51 -2.13
CA LYS A 15 29.38 -3.09 -3.53
C LYS A 15 28.29 -2.07 -3.90
N GLU A 16 28.66 -1.10 -4.73
CA GLU A 16 27.75 -0.05 -5.20
C GLU A 16 26.49 -0.59 -5.89
N GLU A 17 26.57 -1.76 -6.52
CA GLU A 17 25.40 -2.45 -7.10
C GLU A 17 24.35 -2.81 -6.04
N VAL A 18 24.78 -3.37 -4.92
CA VAL A 18 23.89 -3.79 -3.81
C VAL A 18 23.29 -2.57 -3.11
N LYS A 19 24.08 -1.50 -2.96
CA LYS A 19 23.59 -0.22 -2.45
C LYS A 19 22.47 0.35 -3.33
N ARG A 20 22.66 0.34 -4.66
CA ARG A 20 21.63 0.78 -5.62
C ARG A 20 20.36 -0.07 -5.55
N GLU A 21 20.48 -1.39 -5.50
CA GLU A 21 19.31 -2.28 -5.36
C GLU A 21 18.52 -1.99 -4.09
N LYS A 22 19.21 -1.82 -2.95
CA LYS A 22 18.57 -1.46 -1.67
C LYS A 22 17.84 -0.12 -1.73
N ALA A 23 18.44 0.89 -2.37
CA ALA A 23 17.81 2.19 -2.54
C ALA A 23 16.55 2.11 -3.41
N VAL A 24 16.60 1.37 -4.53
CA VAL A 24 15.45 1.18 -5.44
C VAL A 24 14.33 0.41 -4.74
N ALA A 25 14.67 -0.66 -4.00
CA ALA A 25 13.70 -1.44 -3.23
C ALA A 25 13.00 -0.58 -2.17
N ALA A 26 13.74 0.27 -1.45
CA ALA A 26 13.17 1.18 -0.45
C ALA A 26 12.20 2.19 -1.09
N VAL A 27 12.55 2.76 -2.24
CA VAL A 27 11.66 3.68 -2.98
C VAL A 27 10.40 2.98 -3.48
N LEU A 28 10.51 1.76 -4.02
CA LEU A 28 9.35 0.98 -4.47
C LEU A 28 8.40 0.64 -3.31
N GLU A 29 8.93 0.34 -2.13
CA GLU A 29 8.10 0.06 -0.95
C GLU A 29 7.39 1.33 -0.47
N LEU A 30 8.06 2.49 -0.46
CA LEU A 30 7.42 3.78 -0.18
C LEU A 30 6.30 4.10 -1.19
N LEU A 31 6.53 3.85 -2.47
CA LEU A 31 5.51 4.04 -3.52
C LEU A 31 4.32 3.10 -3.35
N LYS A 32 4.56 1.83 -2.98
CA LYS A 32 3.50 0.85 -2.71
C LYS A 32 2.65 1.26 -1.50
N VAL A 33 3.29 1.66 -0.39
CA VAL A 33 2.60 2.11 0.82
C VAL A 33 1.78 3.37 0.52
N SER A 34 2.37 4.35 -0.16
CA SER A 34 1.68 5.59 -0.53
C SER A 34 0.53 5.36 -1.53
N ALA A 35 0.65 4.42 -2.47
CA ALA A 35 -0.44 4.05 -3.38
C ALA A 35 -1.61 3.39 -2.63
N SER A 36 -1.32 2.48 -1.69
CA SER A 36 -2.34 1.83 -0.85
C SER A 36 -3.07 2.81 0.07
N HIS A 37 -2.41 3.91 0.47
CA HIS A 37 -2.97 5.00 1.26
C HIS A 37 -3.46 6.19 0.40
N SER A 38 -3.49 6.06 -0.93
CA SER A 38 -3.99 7.16 -1.76
C SER A 38 -5.43 7.46 -1.33
N ALA A 39 -5.70 8.73 -1.01
CA ALA A 39 -7.02 9.16 -0.53
C ALA A 39 -8.15 8.71 -1.47
N ASN A 40 -7.85 8.54 -2.76
CA ASN A 40 -8.77 8.01 -3.76
C ASN A 40 -9.25 6.59 -3.44
N HIS A 41 -8.39 5.67 -3.01
CA HIS A 41 -8.82 4.31 -2.66
C HIS A 41 -9.78 4.32 -1.47
N VAL A 42 -9.45 5.08 -0.43
CA VAL A 42 -10.30 5.24 0.76
C VAL A 42 -11.65 5.87 0.41
N VAL A 43 -11.65 6.91 -0.43
CA VAL A 43 -12.86 7.59 -0.90
C VAL A 43 -13.71 6.67 -1.79
N ILE A 44 -13.10 5.90 -2.69
CA ILE A 44 -13.81 4.94 -3.55
C ILE A 44 -14.47 3.86 -2.70
N THR A 45 -13.75 3.26 -1.74
CA THR A 45 -14.33 2.26 -0.83
C THR A 45 -15.48 2.85 0.01
N ALA A 46 -15.36 4.10 0.47
CA ALA A 46 -16.46 4.76 1.18
C ALA A 46 -17.69 4.95 0.30
N LEU A 47 -17.51 5.39 -0.95
CA LEU A 47 -18.59 5.55 -1.94
C LEU A 47 -19.24 4.20 -2.29
N GLU A 48 -18.47 3.14 -2.48
CA GLU A 48 -19.00 1.79 -2.75
C GLU A 48 -19.87 1.28 -1.59
N ASN A 49 -19.47 1.54 -0.35
CA ASN A 49 -20.26 1.18 0.83
C ASN A 49 -21.57 1.98 0.90
N GLU A 50 -21.52 3.30 0.70
CA GLU A 50 -22.74 4.15 0.70
C GLU A 50 -23.72 3.74 -0.41
N VAL A 51 -23.22 3.44 -1.61
CA VAL A 51 -24.04 2.97 -2.73
C VAL A 51 -24.65 1.61 -2.42
N SER A 52 -23.91 0.70 -1.80
CA SER A 52 -24.42 -0.62 -1.40
C SER A 52 -25.51 -0.52 -0.33
N GLU A 53 -25.30 0.31 0.69
CA GLU A 53 -26.31 0.56 1.73
C GLU A 53 -27.58 1.20 1.15
N ALA A 54 -27.43 2.15 0.22
CA ALA A 54 -28.56 2.76 -0.47
C ALA A 54 -29.32 1.73 -1.33
N ALA A 55 -28.61 0.87 -2.05
CA ALA A 55 -29.20 -0.20 -2.85
C ALA A 55 -29.97 -1.20 -1.97
N ASP A 56 -29.39 -1.62 -0.84
CA ASP A 56 -30.02 -2.53 0.13
C ASP A 56 -31.27 -1.91 0.75
N ALA A 57 -31.24 -0.60 1.05
CA ALA A 57 -32.41 0.11 1.58
C ALA A 57 -33.55 0.17 0.56
N ILE A 58 -33.24 0.41 -0.71
CA ILE A 58 -34.21 0.41 -1.81
C ILE A 58 -34.80 -0.98 -2.01
N GLN A 59 -33.96 -2.02 -2.01
CA GLN A 59 -34.39 -3.42 -2.16
C GLN A 59 -35.32 -3.83 -1.02
N LYS A 60 -34.98 -3.51 0.24
CA LYS A 60 -35.84 -3.77 1.40
C LYS A 60 -37.17 -3.02 1.36
N ALA A 61 -37.19 -1.81 0.78
CA ALA A 61 -38.43 -1.05 0.61
C ALA A 61 -39.34 -1.65 -0.47
N LEU A 62 -38.76 -2.25 -1.51
CA LEU A 62 -39.47 -2.97 -2.56
C LEU A 62 -40.00 -4.33 -2.08
N ASP A 63 -39.23 -5.07 -1.28
CA ASP A 63 -39.63 -6.38 -0.75
C ASP A 63 -40.73 -6.29 0.33
N LYS A 64 -41.00 -5.09 0.85
CA LYS A 64 -42.10 -4.82 1.80
C LYS A 64 -43.43 -4.44 1.13
N LYS A 65 -43.49 -4.40 -0.20
CA LYS A 65 -44.74 -4.27 -0.98
C LYS A 65 -45.27 -5.64 -1.36
#